data_AF-A0A6P0S0P2-F1
#
_entry.id   AF-A0A6P0S0P2-F1
#
_cell.length_a   1.000
_cell.length_b   1.000
_cell.length_c   1.000
_cell.angle_alpha   90.00
_cell.angle_beta   90.00
_cell.angle_gamma   90.00
#
_symmetry.space_group_name_H-M   'P 1'
#
loop_
_entity.id
_entity.type
_entity.pdbx_description
1 polymer ?
#
loop_
_entity_poly.entity_id
_entity_poly.type
_entity_poly.pdbx_seq_one_letter_code
_entity_poly.pdbx_strand_id
1 'polypeptide(L)'
;MQITAVKKGNVLILSEMLDDIPDGQTVTLEIINNHTNGDFAYFGKGLEEFRQANNIEELELDIDDIFKDVRDKSSGREVIM
;
A
#
# COMPACT_ATOMS: atom_id res chain seq x y z
N MET A 1 21.68 -17.58 5.13
CA MET A 1 22.34 -16.71 4.13
C MET A 1 21.28 -15.80 3.53
N GLN A 2 21.60 -14.53 3.28
CA GLN A 2 20.69 -13.59 2.62
C GLN A 2 21.26 -13.27 1.25
N ILE A 3 20.56 -13.69 0.20
CA ILE A 3 20.96 -13.51 -1.20
C ILE A 3 20.07 -12.44 -1.82
N THR A 4 20.64 -11.59 -2.65
CA THR A 4 19.85 -10.62 -3.43
C THR A 4 19.50 -11.20 -4.81
N ALA A 5 18.22 -11.14 -5.16
CA ALA A 5 17.71 -11.62 -6.43
C ALA A 5 16.79 -10.60 -7.11
N VAL A 6 16.78 -10.57 -8.44
CA VAL A 6 15.86 -9.77 -9.24
C VAL A 6 14.86 -10.67 -9.95
N LYS A 7 13.56 -10.38 -9.81
CA LYS A 7 12.50 -11.05 -10.56
C LYS A 7 12.44 -10.50 -11.99
N LYS A 8 12.59 -11.38 -12.98
CA LYS A 8 12.40 -11.08 -14.41
C LYS A 8 11.39 -12.07 -15.00
N GLY A 9 10.16 -11.61 -15.17
CA GLY A 9 9.05 -12.50 -15.56
C GLY A 9 8.81 -13.56 -14.49
N ASN A 10 8.96 -14.83 -14.86
CA ASN A 10 8.78 -16.00 -13.98
C ASN A 10 10.10 -16.56 -13.43
N VAL A 11 11.20 -15.81 -13.57
CA VAL A 11 12.54 -16.25 -13.17
C VAL A 11 13.08 -15.30 -12.10
N LEU A 12 13.80 -15.85 -11.11
CA LEU A 12 14.64 -15.11 -10.18
C LEU A 12 16.09 -15.21 -10.65
N ILE A 13 16.75 -14.07 -10.80
CA ILE A 13 18.16 -13.98 -11.18
C ILE A 13 18.94 -13.55 -9.95
N LEU A 14 19.89 -14.38 -9.52
CA LEU A 14 20.78 -14.07 -8.40
C LEU A 14 21.93 -13.19 -8.88
N SER A 15 22.34 -12.22 -8.06
CA SER A 15 23.44 -11.32 -8.39
C SER A 15 24.81 -11.79 -7.87
N GLU A 16 24.86 -12.95 -7.20
CA GLU A 16 26.02 -13.47 -6.48
C GLU A 16 26.23 -14.97 -6.74
N MET A 17 27.47 -15.44 -6.55
CA MET A 17 27.84 -16.87 -6.68
C MET A 17 27.42 -17.63 -5.42
N LEU A 18 26.97 -18.88 -5.59
CA LEU A 18 26.50 -19.74 -4.51
C LEU A 18 27.50 -20.86 -4.19
N ASP A 19 28.74 -20.49 -3.88
CA ASP A 19 29.83 -21.45 -3.67
C ASP A 19 29.56 -22.44 -2.52
N ASP A 20 28.72 -22.05 -1.56
CA ASP A 20 28.34 -22.86 -0.40
C ASP A 20 27.22 -23.88 -0.68
N ILE A 21 26.64 -23.87 -1.89
CA ILE A 21 25.52 -24.75 -2.27
C ILE A 21 25.98 -25.71 -3.38
N PRO A 22 26.28 -26.97 -3.06
CA PRO A 22 26.72 -27.95 -4.06
C PRO A 22 25.68 -28.24 -5.15
N ASP A 23 26.19 -28.63 -6.31
CA ASP A 23 25.38 -29.00 -7.48
C ASP A 23 24.35 -30.10 -7.15
N GLY A 24 23.12 -29.89 -7.60
CA GLY A 24 22.01 -30.83 -7.39
C GLY A 24 21.32 -30.71 -6.04
N GLN A 25 21.72 -29.78 -5.16
CA GLN A 25 21.05 -29.54 -3.91
C GLN A 25 19.76 -28.72 -4.10
N THR A 26 18.66 -29.19 -3.51
CA THR A 26 17.40 -28.43 -3.44
C THR A 26 17.52 -27.31 -2.41
N VAL A 27 17.12 -26.10 -2.80
CA VAL A 27 17.05 -24.93 -1.92
C VAL A 27 15.61 -24.47 -1.75
N THR A 28 15.25 -24.08 -0.52
CA THR A 28 13.94 -23.50 -0.21
C THR A 28 14.08 -21.98 -0.15
N LEU A 29 13.25 -21.26 -0.89
CA LEU A 29 13.18 -19.81 -0.86
C LEU A 29 12.06 -19.38 0.09
N GLU A 30 12.39 -18.65 1.15
CA GLU A 30 11.43 -18.02 2.03
C GLU A 30 11.35 -16.52 1.71
N ILE A 31 10.16 -16.05 1.32
CA ILE A 31 9.90 -14.63 1.12
C ILE A 31 9.41 -14.06 2.44
N ILE A 32 10.31 -13.45 3.20
CA ILE A 32 9.95 -12.73 4.42
C ILE A 32 9.44 -11.35 4.01
N ASN A 33 8.12 -11.23 3.93
CA ASN A 33 7.50 -9.96 3.62
C ASN A 33 7.51 -9.08 4.88
N ASN A 34 8.58 -8.30 5.07
CA ASN A 34 8.69 -7.30 6.14
C ASN A 34 7.81 -6.07 5.92
N HIS A 35 6.89 -6.12 4.94
CA HIS A 35 5.71 -5.27 5.00
C HIS A 35 4.96 -5.65 6.27
N THR A 36 5.29 -4.94 7.35
CA THR A 36 4.27 -4.56 8.30
C THR A 36 3.10 -4.09 7.45
N ASN A 37 1.89 -4.57 7.74
CA ASN A 37 0.68 -3.89 7.31
C ASN A 37 0.59 -2.46 7.93
N GLY A 38 1.72 -1.82 8.23
CA GLY A 38 1.85 -0.52 8.87
C GLY A 38 1.47 0.59 7.90
N ASP A 39 1.98 0.59 6.67
CA ASP A 39 1.77 1.74 5.78
C ASP A 39 0.32 1.96 5.35
N PHE A 40 -0.52 0.92 5.35
CA PHE A 40 -1.97 1.07 5.20
C PHE A 40 -2.70 1.27 6.53
N ALA A 41 -2.14 0.83 7.66
CA ALA A 41 -2.71 1.08 8.99
C ALA A 41 -2.47 2.52 9.50
N TYR A 42 -1.41 3.19 9.02
CA TYR A 42 -1.08 4.55 9.45
C TYR A 42 -1.96 5.61 8.79
N PHE A 43 -2.50 5.37 7.59
CA PHE A 43 -3.39 6.36 6.96
C PHE A 43 -4.68 6.56 7.75
N GLY A 44 -5.37 5.48 8.11
CA GLY A 44 -6.61 5.56 8.88
C GLY A 44 -6.40 6.20 10.25
N LYS A 45 -5.34 5.79 10.95
CA LYS A 45 -4.96 6.35 12.26
C LYS A 45 -4.58 7.83 12.16
N GLY A 46 -3.78 8.21 11.17
CA GLY A 46 -3.40 9.61 10.96
C GLY A 46 -4.58 10.49 10.56
N LEU A 47 -5.54 9.95 9.80
CA LEU A 47 -6.78 10.64 9.46
C LEU A 47 -7.68 10.84 10.69
N GLU A 48 -7.76 9.85 11.58
CA GLU A 48 -8.51 9.94 12.84
C GLU A 48 -7.88 10.98 13.79
N GLU A 49 -6.55 10.94 13.98
CA GLU A 49 -5.81 11.92 14.78
C GLU A 49 -5.99 13.35 14.23
N PHE A 50 -5.94 13.52 12.90
CA PHE A 50 -6.20 14.81 12.26
C PHE A 50 -7.63 15.32 12.51
N ARG A 51 -8.64 14.45 12.43
CA ARG A 51 -10.04 14.82 12.68
C ARG A 51 -10.27 15.26 14.12
N GLN A 52 -9.68 14.54 15.08
CA GLN A 52 -9.75 14.87 16.50
C GLN A 52 -9.02 16.18 16.82
N ALA A 53 -7.80 16.36 16.29
CA ALA A 53 -7.00 17.56 16.55
C ALA A 53 -7.64 18.85 16.02
N ASN A 54 -8.39 18.77 14.92
CA ASN A 54 -9.05 19.92 14.30
C ASN A 54 -10.54 20.01 14.62
N ASN A 55 -11.04 19.16 15.52
CA ASN A 55 -12.44 19.08 15.94
C ASN A 55 -13.44 19.13 14.77
N ILE A 56 -13.14 18.35 13.72
CA ILE A 56 -13.85 18.45 12.42
C ILE A 56 -15.34 18.15 12.56
N GLU A 57 -15.74 17.32 13.54
CA GLU A 57 -17.15 17.02 13.82
C GLU A 57 -17.94 18.20 14.39
N GLU A 58 -17.26 19.17 15.03
CA GLU A 58 -17.87 20.40 15.54
C GLU A 58 -17.77 21.57 14.55
N LEU A 59 -16.98 21.42 13.49
CA LEU A 59 -17.00 22.38 12.40
C LEU A 59 -18.31 22.22 11.65
N GLU A 60 -19.13 23.28 11.60
CA GLU A 60 -20.30 23.37 10.72
C GLU A 60 -19.84 23.47 9.25
N LEU A 61 -19.23 22.39 8.74
CA LEU A 61 -18.76 22.30 7.37
C LEU A 61 -19.94 21.93 6.47
N ASP A 62 -20.32 22.86 5.60
CA ASP A 62 -21.13 22.52 4.44
C ASP A 62 -20.25 21.81 3.41
N ILE A 63 -20.17 20.48 3.55
CA ILE A 63 -19.40 19.61 2.67
C ILE A 63 -19.83 19.77 1.21
N ASP A 64 -21.11 20.04 0.96
CA ASP A 64 -21.62 20.22 -0.39
C ASP A 64 -21.13 21.54 -1.01
N ASP A 65 -21.05 22.63 -0.23
CA ASP A 65 -20.48 23.91 -0.72
C ASP A 65 -18.94 23.83 -0.91
N ILE A 66 -18.22 23.17 -0.01
CA ILE A 66 -16.76 23.04 -0.06
C ILE A 66 -16.31 22.24 -1.28
N PHE A 67 -17.01 21.14 -1.60
CA PHE A 67 -16.62 20.22 -2.67
C PHE A 67 -17.45 20.37 -3.95
N LYS A 68 -18.29 21.42 -4.07
CA LYS A 68 -19.19 21.64 -5.22
C LYS A 68 -18.49 21.65 -6.57
N ASP A 69 -17.21 22.05 -6.62
CA ASP A 69 -16.41 22.17 -7.84
C ASP A 69 -15.45 20.99 -8.04
N VAL A 70 -15.30 20.13 -7.03
CA VAL A 70 -14.46 18.92 -7.08
C VAL A 70 -15.29 17.69 -7.44
N ARG A 71 -16.58 17.66 -7.07
CA ARG A 71 -17.49 16.58 -7.49
C ARG A 71 -17.64 16.61 -9.01
N ASP A 72 -17.31 15.48 -9.63
CA ASP A 72 -17.57 15.24 -11.04
C ASP A 72 -19.08 15.32 -11.30
N LYS A 73 -19.49 16.32 -12.09
CA LYS A 73 -20.89 16.57 -12.49
C LYS A 73 -21.21 15.97 -13.85
N SER A 74 -20.35 15.09 -14.39
CA SER A 74 -20.61 14.45 -15.68
C SER A 74 -21.92 13.64 -15.63
N SER A 75 -22.79 13.90 -16.61
CA SER A 75 -24.07 13.20 -16.78
C SER A 75 -23.80 11.72 -17.04
N GLY A 76 -24.17 10.86 -16.10
CA GLY A 76 -23.95 9.40 -16.18
C GLY A 76 -23.62 8.70 -14.86
N ARG A 77 -23.43 9.44 -13.76
CA ARG A 77 -23.19 8.90 -12.42
C ARG A 77 -24.24 9.33 -11.39
N GLU A 78 -25.51 9.41 -11.78
CA GLU A 78 -26.59 9.51 -10.80
C GLU A 78 -26.62 8.19 -10.01
N VAL A 79 -26.32 8.24 -8.71
CA VAL A 79 -26.47 7.09 -7.82
C VAL A 79 -27.97 6.89 -7.64
N ILE A 80 -28.52 5.91 -8.35
CA ILE A 80 -29.89 5.45 -8.15
C ILE A 80 -29.92 4.74 -6.79
N MET A 81 -30.62 5.33 -5.82
CA MET A 81 -30.85 4.74 -4.50
C MET A 81 -32.15 3.94 -4.47
#